data_AF-A0A1P8XC54-F1
#
_entry.id   AF-A0A1P8XC54-F1
#
_cell.length_a   1.000
_cell.length_b   1.000
_cell.length_c   1.000
_cell.angle_alpha   90.00
_cell.angle_beta   90.00
_cell.angle_gamma   90.00
#
_symmetry.space_group_name_H-M   'P 1'
#
loop_
_entity.id
_entity.type
_entity.pdbx_description
1 polymer ?
#
loop_
_entity_poly.entity_id
_entity_poly.type
_entity_poly.pdbx_seq_one_letter_code
_entity_poly.pdbx_strand_id
1 'polypeptide(L)'
;MACVLDPADRAADPPGSALVRKITLSHVGANQIQLDVEFNFRIPPEPGVARNEFGATDAPGSILTDYLIQPHHAHGVVAISSPQPSIGQGWYADVSEFDSANPDVLTSVATEGRILTLRLDLSDQPTILGEGEFKADIQIVQMVAGRADSMPNIFPVRGQKCGWSTTARETPESTIRQPAPQTVEPTAAREIPPPLTGMDLNGFRDHPGARCEPADELQLAQTTPYSAVVVCLQGPNYYYRGSRLNDGASITLTAVTEVPGGFDAVNTADGTQYQVRGDGLTIITAEQSFHEPAVELWQRDQQVAPVPVDQSQTQYVTTQSRQVRCAIAQESVVCERNSAEGFPQAPASNAGTARWNLATVSSNGAFVWTEGNIGGTDSNQDVMLAYGTVNHFNGWNIEASADGTRFTNAASGRGIFVSIESVYSF
;
A
#
# COMPACT_ATOMS: atom_id res chain seq x y z
N MET A 1 -2.57 -4.99 30.54
CA MET A 1 -1.49 -5.83 31.11
C MET A 1 -0.18 -5.09 31.01
N ALA A 2 0.56 -4.93 32.10
CA ALA A 2 1.93 -4.43 32.04
C ALA A 2 2.87 -5.55 31.59
N CYS A 3 3.94 -5.20 30.88
CA CYS A 3 4.94 -6.15 30.42
C CYS A 3 6.23 -5.99 31.23
N VAL A 4 6.85 -7.12 31.57
CA VAL A 4 8.14 -7.16 32.27
C VAL A 4 9.08 -8.09 31.54
N LEU A 5 10.38 -7.78 31.53
CA LEU A 5 11.39 -8.69 31.02
C LEU A 5 11.40 -9.98 31.84
N ASP A 6 11.51 -11.13 31.18
CA ASP A 6 11.56 -12.42 31.87
C ASP A 6 12.86 -12.52 32.69
N PRO A 7 12.80 -12.57 34.03
CA PRO A 7 13.99 -12.61 34.87
C PRO A 7 14.75 -13.94 34.77
N ALA A 8 14.10 -15.00 34.26
CA ALA A 8 14.74 -16.29 34.05
C ALA A 8 15.59 -16.32 32.76
N ASP A 9 15.30 -15.42 31.82
CA ASP A 9 15.97 -15.37 30.53
C ASP A 9 17.30 -14.59 30.63
N ARG A 10 18.39 -15.28 30.26
CA ARG A 10 19.77 -14.78 30.37
C ARG A 10 20.25 -14.06 29.12
N ALA A 11 19.43 -13.95 28.08
CA ALA A 11 19.76 -13.21 26.86
C ALA A 11 19.99 -11.71 27.15
N ALA A 12 20.59 -11.02 26.18
CA ALA A 12 20.78 -9.58 26.22
C ALA A 12 19.42 -8.86 26.18
N ASP A 13 19.32 -7.69 26.83
CA ASP A 13 18.09 -6.92 26.76
C ASP A 13 17.78 -6.49 25.31
N PRO A 14 16.50 -6.49 24.92
CA PRO A 14 16.11 -6.01 23.60
C PRO A 14 16.44 -4.51 23.45
N PRO A 15 16.63 -4.01 22.21
CA PRO A 15 16.80 -2.59 21.96
C PRO A 15 15.67 -1.77 22.59
N GLY A 16 15.95 -0.56 23.10
CA GLY A 16 14.95 0.23 23.81
C GLY A 16 13.66 0.48 23.03
N SER A 17 13.73 0.60 21.70
CA SER A 17 12.56 0.72 20.80
C SER A 17 11.67 -0.52 20.74
N ALA A 18 12.15 -1.68 21.18
CA ALA A 18 11.43 -2.95 21.18
C ALA A 18 10.73 -3.25 22.53
N LEU A 19 10.96 -2.40 23.55
CA LEU A 19 10.36 -2.58 24.87
C LEU A 19 8.88 -2.21 24.84
N VAL A 20 8.04 -3.15 25.22
CA VAL A 20 6.59 -2.99 25.33
C VAL A 20 6.27 -2.51 26.74
N ARG A 21 5.53 -1.41 26.80
CA ARG A 21 5.04 -0.81 28.04
C ARG A 21 3.82 -1.55 28.56
N LYS A 22 2.85 -1.76 27.67
CA LYS A 22 1.53 -2.26 28.00
C LYS A 22 0.95 -3.00 26.81
N ILE A 23 0.22 -4.06 27.11
CA ILE A 23 -0.66 -4.72 26.15
C ILE A 23 -2.10 -4.64 26.63
N THR A 24 -3.03 -4.37 25.71
CA THR A 24 -4.47 -4.46 25.92
C THR A 24 -5.05 -5.50 24.98
N LEU A 25 -5.89 -6.37 25.51
CA LEU A 25 -6.58 -7.42 24.75
C LEU A 25 -8.08 -7.19 24.89
N SER A 26 -8.79 -7.13 23.78
CA SER A 26 -10.20 -6.78 23.75
C SER A 26 -10.99 -7.59 22.73
N HIS A 27 -12.29 -7.74 22.99
CA HIS A 27 -13.23 -8.40 22.09
C HIS A 27 -13.89 -7.33 21.22
N VAL A 28 -13.73 -7.44 19.89
CA VAL A 28 -14.21 -6.41 18.94
C VAL A 28 -15.34 -6.89 18.03
N GLY A 29 -15.70 -8.17 18.14
CA GLY A 29 -16.81 -8.80 17.43
C GLY A 29 -17.02 -10.22 17.97
N ALA A 30 -18.09 -10.92 17.60
CA ALA A 30 -18.46 -12.21 18.21
C ALA A 30 -17.32 -13.25 18.24
N ASN A 31 -16.46 -13.25 17.22
CA ASN A 31 -15.31 -14.16 17.11
C ASN A 31 -13.98 -13.41 16.87
N GLN A 32 -13.92 -12.11 17.19
CA GLN A 32 -12.77 -11.27 16.85
C GLN A 32 -12.11 -10.69 18.10
N ILE A 33 -10.79 -10.83 18.16
CA ILE A 33 -9.97 -10.25 19.22
C ILE A 33 -9.04 -9.18 18.66
N GLN A 34 -8.85 -8.11 19.42
CA GLN A 34 -7.91 -7.04 19.12
C GLN A 34 -6.83 -6.99 20.21
N LEU A 35 -5.58 -6.95 19.77
CA LEU A 35 -4.37 -6.82 20.57
C LEU A 35 -3.75 -5.44 20.31
N ASP A 36 -3.73 -4.58 21.32
CA ASP A 36 -3.05 -3.28 21.27
C ASP A 36 -1.75 -3.34 22.08
N VAL A 37 -0.63 -3.16 21.41
CA VAL A 37 0.73 -3.22 21.95
C VAL A 37 1.31 -1.80 22.03
N GLU A 38 1.37 -1.24 23.24
CA GLU A 38 1.97 0.07 23.49
C GLU A 38 3.45 -0.08 23.81
N PHE A 39 4.32 0.53 22.99
CA PHE A 39 5.76 0.56 23.19
C PHE A 39 6.19 1.73 24.09
N ASN A 40 7.31 1.56 24.79
CA ASN A 40 7.85 2.61 25.67
C ASN A 40 8.22 3.88 24.90
N PHE A 41 8.80 3.74 23.71
CA PHE A 41 9.35 4.86 22.93
C PHE A 41 8.67 5.04 21.57
N ARG A 42 8.70 4.00 20.74
CA ARG A 42 8.10 3.95 19.40
C ARG A 42 7.94 2.50 18.99
N ILE A 43 7.09 2.24 18.01
CA ILE A 43 7.00 0.93 17.37
C ILE A 43 8.34 0.65 16.66
N PRO A 44 8.90 -0.58 16.75
CA PRO A 44 10.07 -0.98 15.99
C PRO A 44 9.88 -0.69 14.50
N PRO A 45 10.90 -0.15 13.81
CA PRO A 45 10.83 -0.02 12.36
C PRO A 45 10.68 -1.39 11.72
N GLU A 46 10.01 -1.47 10.57
CA GLU A 46 9.88 -2.72 9.85
C GLU A 46 11.27 -3.30 9.49
N PRO A 47 11.45 -4.63 9.59
CA PRO A 47 12.67 -5.30 9.18
C PRO A 47 13.12 -4.93 7.77
N GLY A 48 14.42 -4.74 7.57
CA GLY A 48 15.02 -4.46 6.27
C GLY A 48 15.63 -5.71 5.63
N VAL A 49 15.99 -5.63 4.35
CA VAL A 49 16.68 -6.71 3.63
C VAL A 49 18.12 -6.30 3.32
N ALA A 50 19.08 -7.16 3.66
CA ALA A 50 20.46 -7.09 3.21
C ALA A 50 20.74 -8.23 2.21
N ARG A 51 21.56 -7.97 1.19
CA ARG A 51 22.02 -8.98 0.22
C ARG A 51 23.46 -9.34 0.47
N ASN A 52 23.75 -10.64 0.56
CA ASN A 52 25.10 -11.19 0.74
C ASN A 52 25.32 -12.38 -0.21
N GLU A 53 26.46 -13.07 -0.05
CA GLU A 53 26.82 -14.27 -0.83
C GLU A 53 25.85 -15.45 -0.65
N PHE A 54 25.03 -15.43 0.41
CA PHE A 54 24.00 -16.44 0.72
C PHE A 54 22.60 -16.04 0.23
N GLY A 55 22.44 -14.85 -0.36
CA GLY A 55 21.16 -14.35 -0.86
C GLY A 55 20.59 -13.20 -0.03
N ALA A 56 19.26 -13.10 0.03
CA ALA A 56 18.57 -12.12 0.86
C ALA A 56 18.57 -12.59 2.33
N THR A 57 18.94 -11.68 3.24
CA THR A 57 18.94 -11.90 4.69
C THR A 57 18.37 -10.67 5.39
N ASP A 58 17.88 -10.82 6.62
CA ASP A 58 17.39 -9.65 7.38
C ASP A 58 18.55 -8.70 7.70
N ALA A 59 18.35 -7.42 7.41
CA ALA A 59 19.36 -6.40 7.56
C ALA A 59 19.73 -6.21 9.05
N PRO A 60 21.00 -5.93 9.38
CA PRO A 60 21.43 -5.69 10.75
C PRO A 60 20.55 -4.67 11.48
N GLY A 61 20.10 -5.03 12.68
CA GLY A 61 19.20 -4.22 13.49
C GLY A 61 17.70 -4.46 13.23
N SER A 62 17.34 -5.29 12.25
CA SER A 62 15.96 -5.77 12.08
C SER A 62 15.51 -6.53 13.32
N ILE A 63 14.29 -6.26 13.80
CA ILE A 63 13.72 -6.89 14.98
C ILE A 63 12.58 -7.78 14.54
N LEU A 64 12.75 -9.09 14.71
CA LEU A 64 11.68 -10.06 14.54
C LEU A 64 10.98 -10.23 15.88
N THR A 65 9.66 -10.16 15.89
CA THR A 65 8.85 -10.23 17.10
C THR A 65 7.71 -11.21 16.92
N ASP A 66 7.58 -12.14 17.86
CA ASP A 66 6.43 -13.02 17.99
C ASP A 66 5.63 -12.64 19.25
N TYR A 67 4.33 -12.44 19.07
CA TYR A 67 3.38 -12.31 20.17
C TYR A 67 2.67 -13.64 20.37
N LEU A 68 3.01 -14.33 21.45
CA LEU A 68 2.42 -15.62 21.82
C LEU A 68 1.30 -15.37 22.84
N ILE A 69 0.06 -15.43 22.38
CA ILE A 69 -1.13 -15.30 23.22
C ILE A 69 -1.50 -16.69 23.74
N GLN A 70 -1.46 -16.85 25.06
CA GLN A 70 -1.80 -18.10 25.74
C GLN A 70 -3.10 -17.94 26.53
N PRO A 71 -4.25 -18.39 25.99
CA PRO A 71 -5.52 -18.36 26.71
C PRO A 71 -5.47 -19.21 27.98
N HIS A 72 -6.11 -18.76 29.06
CA HIS A 72 -6.11 -19.46 30.34
C HIS A 72 -7.02 -20.70 30.34
N HIS A 73 -8.04 -20.73 29.49
CA HIS A 73 -9.06 -21.78 29.45
C HIS A 73 -8.84 -22.83 28.36
N ALA A 74 -7.93 -22.57 27.41
CA ALA A 74 -7.71 -23.44 26.26
C ALA A 74 -6.27 -23.96 26.21
N HIS A 75 -6.10 -25.16 25.67
CA HIS A 75 -4.79 -25.66 25.27
C HIS A 75 -4.54 -25.23 23.82
N GLY A 76 -3.56 -24.34 23.63
CA GLY A 76 -3.20 -23.77 22.33
C GLY A 76 -2.59 -22.38 22.50
N VAL A 77 -1.80 -21.96 21.53
CA VAL A 77 -1.18 -20.63 21.48
C VAL A 77 -1.59 -19.98 20.18
N VAL A 78 -1.95 -18.70 20.22
CA VAL A 78 -2.05 -17.89 19.01
C VAL A 78 -0.72 -17.16 18.85
N ALA A 79 0.02 -17.42 17.76
CA ALA A 79 1.27 -16.72 17.50
C ALA A 79 1.07 -15.69 16.41
N ILE A 80 1.49 -14.46 16.66
CA ILE A 80 1.50 -13.38 15.66
C ILE A 80 2.95 -13.05 15.37
N SER A 81 3.40 -13.32 14.14
CA SER A 81 4.77 -13.10 13.68
C SER A 81 4.89 -11.77 12.93
N SER A 82 5.92 -10.99 13.24
CA SER A 82 6.29 -9.78 12.49
C SER A 82 6.81 -10.11 11.09
N PRO A 83 6.80 -9.16 10.12
CA PRO A 83 7.29 -9.38 8.77
C PRO A 83 8.75 -9.86 8.73
N GLN A 84 9.04 -10.75 7.80
CA GLN A 84 10.39 -11.20 7.45
C GLN A 84 10.61 -11.06 5.94
N PRO A 85 10.99 -9.87 5.46
CA PRO A 85 11.03 -9.57 4.03
C PRO A 85 12.15 -10.32 3.29
N SER A 86 13.17 -10.82 4.00
CA SER A 86 14.22 -11.64 3.40
C SER A 86 13.70 -12.94 2.78
N ILE A 87 12.58 -13.46 3.27
CA ILE A 87 11.89 -14.65 2.75
C ILE A 87 10.50 -14.32 2.16
N GLY A 88 10.16 -13.03 2.03
CA GLY A 88 8.87 -12.57 1.50
C GLY A 88 7.69 -12.76 2.45
N GLN A 89 7.94 -12.92 3.76
CA GLN A 89 6.88 -13.07 4.75
C GLN A 89 6.40 -11.71 5.26
N GLY A 90 5.09 -11.47 5.20
CA GLY A 90 4.44 -10.31 5.83
C GLY A 90 4.08 -10.58 7.29
N TRP A 91 3.28 -9.69 7.89
CA TRP A 91 2.62 -10.03 9.16
C TRP A 91 1.72 -11.25 8.94
N TYR A 92 1.73 -12.18 9.89
CA TYR A 92 0.94 -13.40 9.82
C TYR A 92 0.57 -13.85 11.24
N ALA A 93 -0.60 -14.46 11.40
CA ALA A 93 -0.96 -15.10 12.66
C ALA A 93 -1.50 -16.52 12.45
N ASP A 94 -1.05 -17.45 13.28
CA ASP A 94 -1.54 -18.82 13.34
C ASP A 94 -2.03 -19.21 14.72
N VAL A 95 -2.76 -20.32 14.75
CA VAL A 95 -3.32 -20.92 15.95
C VAL A 95 -2.76 -22.32 16.08
N SER A 96 -2.11 -22.61 17.19
CA SER A 96 -1.38 -23.85 17.48
C SER A 96 -0.12 -24.03 16.63
N GLU A 97 0.99 -24.34 17.31
CA GLU A 97 2.34 -24.49 16.77
C GLU A 97 2.41 -25.17 15.38
N PHE A 98 2.77 -24.38 14.37
CA PHE A 98 3.39 -24.83 13.11
C PHE A 98 2.60 -25.85 12.27
N ASP A 99 1.27 -25.88 12.38
CA ASP A 99 0.45 -26.58 11.39
C ASP A 99 0.09 -25.62 10.25
N SER A 100 0.84 -25.71 9.15
CA SER A 100 0.56 -25.00 7.89
C SER A 100 -0.84 -25.25 7.31
N ALA A 101 -1.60 -26.19 7.87
CA ALA A 101 -3.00 -26.43 7.53
C ALA A 101 -3.97 -25.40 8.14
N ASN A 102 -3.53 -24.56 9.08
CA ASN A 102 -4.38 -23.54 9.69
C ASN A 102 -4.39 -22.24 8.86
N PRO A 103 -5.57 -21.64 8.61
CA PRO A 103 -5.68 -20.39 7.89
C PRO A 103 -5.02 -19.24 8.67
N ASP A 104 -4.47 -18.24 7.95
CA ASP A 104 -4.05 -16.97 8.56
C ASP A 104 -5.24 -16.35 9.27
N VAL A 105 -5.13 -16.16 10.59
CA VAL A 105 -6.19 -15.56 11.40
C VAL A 105 -6.01 -14.04 11.54
N LEU A 106 -4.91 -13.46 11.03
CA LEU A 106 -4.68 -12.03 11.06
C LEU A 106 -5.52 -11.32 10.01
N THR A 107 -6.32 -10.35 10.45
CA THR A 107 -7.23 -9.60 9.57
C THR A 107 -6.82 -8.15 9.37
N SER A 108 -6.10 -7.55 10.32
CA SER A 108 -5.58 -6.19 10.16
C SER A 108 -4.42 -5.89 11.09
N VAL A 109 -3.52 -5.04 10.61
CA VAL A 109 -2.43 -4.42 11.35
C VAL A 109 -2.57 -2.92 11.20
N ALA A 110 -2.52 -2.17 12.31
CA ALA A 110 -2.54 -0.72 12.31
C ALA A 110 -1.53 -0.18 13.32
N THR A 111 -1.03 1.04 13.09
CA THR A 111 -0.06 1.67 13.97
C THR A 111 -0.48 3.09 14.29
N GLU A 112 -0.46 3.48 15.57
CA GLU A 112 -0.77 4.85 15.97
C GLU A 112 0.22 5.30 17.06
N GLY A 113 1.15 6.18 16.69
CA GLY A 113 2.18 6.69 17.58
C GLY A 113 3.07 5.58 18.15
N ARG A 114 2.77 5.12 19.37
CA ARG A 114 3.49 4.02 20.04
C ARG A 114 2.66 2.75 20.15
N ILE A 115 1.48 2.70 19.55
CA ILE A 115 0.54 1.59 19.68
C ILE A 115 0.50 0.83 18.36
N LEU A 116 0.81 -0.46 18.39
CA LEU A 116 0.54 -1.41 17.31
C LEU A 116 -0.77 -2.13 17.63
N THR A 117 -1.74 -2.06 16.73
CA THR A 117 -3.05 -2.72 16.85
C THR A 117 -3.14 -3.88 15.86
N LEU A 118 -3.39 -5.07 16.38
CA LEU A 118 -3.49 -6.32 15.61
C LEU A 118 -4.90 -6.90 15.83
N ARG A 119 -5.61 -7.26 14.75
CA ARG A 119 -6.94 -7.89 14.84
C ARG A 119 -6.93 -9.29 14.27
N LEU A 120 -7.54 -10.20 15.01
CA LEU A 120 -7.59 -11.62 14.67
C LEU A 120 -9.05 -12.07 14.51
N ASP A 121 -9.32 -12.89 13.50
CA ASP A 121 -10.58 -13.61 13.33
C ASP A 121 -10.42 -15.07 13.74
N LEU A 122 -11.09 -15.44 14.82
CA LEU A 122 -11.04 -16.77 15.42
C LEU A 122 -12.34 -17.56 15.17
N SER A 123 -13.11 -17.19 14.12
CA SER A 123 -14.38 -17.85 13.79
C SER A 123 -14.24 -19.36 13.57
N ASP A 124 -13.14 -19.78 12.95
CA ASP A 124 -12.82 -21.20 12.72
C ASP A 124 -12.09 -21.85 13.90
N GLN A 125 -11.90 -21.11 15.00
CA GLN A 125 -11.12 -21.51 16.19
C GLN A 125 -11.94 -21.39 17.49
N PRO A 126 -13.14 -22.00 17.57
CA PRO A 126 -14.09 -21.79 18.67
C PRO A 126 -13.56 -22.25 20.03
N THR A 127 -12.66 -23.24 20.06
CA THR A 127 -12.03 -23.75 21.29
C THR A 127 -11.03 -22.78 21.90
N ILE A 128 -10.37 -21.95 21.08
CA ILE A 128 -9.37 -20.98 21.52
C ILE A 128 -10.05 -19.77 22.15
N LEU A 129 -11.10 -19.24 21.51
CA LEU A 129 -11.86 -18.13 22.07
C LEU A 129 -12.63 -18.54 23.34
N GLY A 130 -13.24 -19.74 23.33
CA GLY A 130 -14.02 -20.27 24.44
C GLY A 130 -15.34 -19.52 24.69
N GLU A 131 -16.06 -19.95 25.73
CA GLU A 131 -17.30 -19.29 26.17
C GLU A 131 -17.02 -18.47 27.44
N GLY A 132 -17.14 -17.13 27.37
CA GLY A 132 -17.02 -16.23 28.53
C GLY A 132 -15.95 -15.15 28.42
N GLU A 133 -15.43 -14.68 29.56
CA GLU A 133 -14.40 -13.65 29.61
C GLU A 133 -13.05 -14.20 29.10
N PHE A 134 -12.58 -13.71 27.95
CA PHE A 134 -11.31 -14.12 27.36
C PHE A 134 -10.12 -13.59 28.17
N LYS A 135 -9.43 -14.49 28.89
CA LYS A 135 -8.21 -14.18 29.67
C LYS A 135 -7.02 -14.89 29.05
N ALA A 136 -5.94 -14.15 28.86
CA ALA A 136 -4.70 -14.69 28.32
C ALA A 136 -3.49 -14.01 28.94
N ASP A 137 -2.39 -14.77 29.04
CA ASP A 137 -1.07 -14.18 29.22
C ASP A 137 -0.38 -14.08 27.86
N ILE A 138 0.46 -13.07 27.70
CA ILE A 138 1.15 -12.82 26.42
C ILE A 138 2.65 -12.86 26.65
N GLN A 139 3.33 -13.72 25.90
CA GLN A 139 4.78 -13.76 25.83
C GLN A 139 5.24 -13.10 24.53
N ILE A 140 6.16 -12.15 24.65
CA ILE A 140 6.77 -11.47 23.51
C ILE A 140 8.16 -12.07 23.35
N VAL A 141 8.36 -12.78 22.24
CA VAL A 141 9.66 -13.34 21.85
C VAL A 141 10.25 -12.41 20.80
N GLN A 142 11.51 -12.04 20.96
CA GLN A 142 12.17 -11.15 20.02
C GLN A 142 13.53 -11.70 19.62
N MET A 143 13.85 -11.48 18.36
CA MET A 143 15.16 -11.71 17.82
C MET A 143 15.65 -10.47 17.08
N VAL A 144 16.96 -10.25 17.10
CA VAL A 144 17.60 -9.14 16.41
C VAL A 144 18.55 -9.68 15.37
N ALA A 145 18.42 -9.17 14.14
CA ALA A 145 19.38 -9.43 13.09
C ALA A 145 20.73 -8.78 13.44
N GLY A 146 21.76 -9.61 13.58
CA GLY A 146 23.14 -9.22 13.81
C GLY A 146 23.85 -8.87 12.51
N ARG A 147 25.05 -9.43 12.28
CA ARG A 147 25.81 -9.08 11.09
C ARG A 147 25.32 -9.84 9.86
N ALA A 148 25.24 -9.14 8.73
CA ALA A 148 24.81 -9.71 7.45
C ALA A 148 25.77 -10.79 6.91
N ASP A 149 27.02 -10.87 7.39
CA ASP A 149 28.02 -11.85 6.98
C ASP A 149 28.11 -13.08 7.91
N SER A 150 27.18 -13.21 8.87
CA SER A 150 27.17 -14.30 9.85
C SER A 150 25.98 -15.25 9.65
N MET A 151 26.18 -16.55 9.91
CA MET A 151 25.10 -17.55 9.92
C MET A 151 25.15 -18.36 11.24
N PRO A 152 24.08 -18.33 12.07
CA PRO A 152 22.84 -17.57 11.90
C PRO A 152 23.07 -16.06 12.05
N ASN A 153 22.35 -15.24 11.26
CA ASN A 153 22.39 -13.77 11.37
C ASN A 153 21.33 -13.24 12.35
N ILE A 154 20.54 -14.09 13.00
CA ILE A 154 19.42 -13.71 13.86
C ILE A 154 19.73 -14.23 15.28
N PHE A 155 19.62 -13.36 16.29
CA PHE A 155 19.99 -13.67 17.66
C PHE A 155 18.85 -13.38 18.63
N PRO A 156 18.50 -14.31 19.55
CA PRO A 156 17.46 -14.06 20.54
C PRO A 156 17.89 -12.97 21.52
N VAL A 157 16.93 -12.11 21.88
CA VAL A 157 17.05 -11.16 22.98
C VAL A 157 16.06 -11.52 24.07
N ARG A 158 16.23 -10.92 25.25
CA ARG A 158 15.43 -11.25 26.43
C ARG A 158 13.95 -11.00 26.17
N GLY A 159 13.13 -12.03 26.34
CA GLY A 159 11.69 -11.95 26.13
C GLY A 159 10.96 -11.10 27.19
N GLN A 160 9.74 -10.66 26.85
CA GLN A 160 8.85 -9.94 27.77
C GLN A 160 7.62 -10.80 28.08
N LYS A 161 7.15 -10.75 29.33
CA LYS A 161 5.91 -11.40 29.76
C LYS A 161 4.91 -10.34 30.21
N CYS A 162 3.71 -10.40 29.66
CA CYS A 162 2.60 -9.51 29.95
C CYS A 162 1.48 -10.34 30.57
N GLY A 163 1.43 -10.39 31.90
CA GLY A 163 0.44 -11.20 32.62
C GLY A 163 -0.90 -10.47 32.77
N TRP A 164 -2.02 -11.21 32.66
CA TRP A 164 -3.39 -10.67 32.77
C TRP A 164 -3.61 -9.83 34.04
N SER A 165 -3.11 -10.33 35.18
CA SER A 165 -3.24 -9.71 36.50
C SER A 165 -2.25 -8.57 36.78
N THR A 166 -1.37 -8.24 35.83
CA THR A 166 -0.35 -7.20 36.00
C THR A 166 -0.89 -5.83 35.60
N THR A 167 -1.16 -4.98 36.58
CA THR A 167 -1.62 -3.60 36.35
C THR A 167 -0.47 -2.72 35.84
N ALA A 168 -0.72 -1.94 34.80
CA ALA A 168 0.27 -1.00 34.27
C ALA A 168 0.58 0.08 35.31
N ARG A 169 1.86 0.33 35.59
CA ARG A 169 2.28 1.45 36.45
C ARG A 169 2.30 2.73 35.62
N GLU A 170 1.45 3.69 35.96
CA GLU A 170 1.53 5.04 35.41
C GLU A 170 2.90 5.63 35.73
N THR A 171 3.66 5.98 34.69
CA THR A 171 4.91 6.74 34.81
C THR A 171 4.57 8.20 34.50
N PRO A 172 5.03 9.18 35.28
CA PRO A 172 4.66 10.57 35.06
C PRO A 172 5.16 11.03 33.68
N GLU A 173 4.23 11.55 32.90
CA GLU A 173 4.41 12.03 31.54
C GLU A 173 5.37 13.24 31.51
N SER A 174 6.48 13.13 30.80
CA SER A 174 7.34 14.29 30.52
C SER A 174 6.61 15.22 29.56
N THR A 175 6.31 16.42 30.03
CA THR A 175 5.57 17.47 29.34
C THR A 175 6.34 17.98 28.12
N ILE A 176 5.90 17.63 26.91
CA ILE A 176 6.18 18.43 25.71
C ILE A 176 4.98 19.37 25.55
N ARG A 177 5.21 20.69 25.60
CA ARG A 177 4.13 21.71 25.49
C ARG A 177 3.51 21.66 24.09
N GLN A 178 2.24 21.26 24.05
CA GLN A 178 1.33 21.41 22.92
C GLN A 178 0.76 22.85 22.92
N PRO A 179 0.67 23.57 21.79
CA PRO A 179 0.03 24.88 21.74
C PRO A 179 -1.49 24.76 21.88
N ALA A 180 -2.12 25.75 22.51
CA ALA A 180 -3.56 25.75 22.82
C ALA A 180 -4.45 25.82 21.56
N PRO A 181 -5.66 25.23 21.58
CA PRO A 181 -6.60 25.27 20.46
C PRO A 181 -7.13 26.69 20.27
N GLN A 182 -7.06 27.20 19.04
CA GLN A 182 -7.80 28.41 18.65
C GLN A 182 -9.17 28.02 18.10
N THR A 183 -10.22 28.65 18.64
CA THR A 183 -11.58 28.58 18.11
C THR A 183 -11.63 29.31 16.78
N VAL A 184 -11.90 28.58 15.69
CA VAL A 184 -12.15 29.16 14.36
C VAL A 184 -13.66 29.14 14.11
N GLU A 185 -14.19 30.30 13.69
CA GLU A 185 -15.58 30.48 13.24
C GLU A 185 -15.96 29.52 12.10
N PRO A 186 -17.25 29.15 11.98
CA PRO A 186 -17.70 28.15 11.03
C PRO A 186 -17.63 28.70 9.61
N THR A 187 -16.52 28.37 8.93
CA THR A 187 -16.39 28.50 7.48
C THR A 187 -17.17 27.35 6.84
N ALA A 188 -17.96 27.65 5.81
CA ALA A 188 -18.81 26.71 5.10
C ALA A 188 -18.08 25.38 4.84
N ALA A 189 -18.71 24.28 5.26
CA ALA A 189 -18.16 22.93 5.15
C ALA A 189 -17.81 22.64 3.68
N ARG A 190 -16.52 22.49 3.39
CA ARG A 190 -16.05 21.91 2.13
C ARG A 190 -16.43 20.44 2.12
N GLU A 191 -17.19 20.01 1.13
CA GLU A 191 -17.56 18.60 0.97
C GLU A 191 -16.34 17.80 0.49
N ILE A 192 -15.97 16.78 1.27
CA ILE A 192 -14.90 15.85 0.92
C ILE A 192 -15.40 14.97 -0.24
N PRO A 193 -14.66 14.84 -1.35
CA PRO A 193 -15.05 13.97 -2.45
C PRO A 193 -15.14 12.50 -2.01
N PRO A 194 -16.10 11.71 -2.53
CA PRO A 194 -16.20 10.30 -2.19
C PRO A 194 -14.90 9.53 -2.57
N PRO A 195 -14.44 8.57 -1.76
CA PRO A 195 -13.26 7.75 -2.09
C PRO A 195 -13.44 6.94 -3.37
N LEU A 196 -12.33 6.61 -4.05
CA LEU A 196 -12.34 5.71 -5.21
C LEU A 196 -12.71 4.27 -4.81
N THR A 197 -13.01 3.44 -5.82
CA THR A 197 -13.33 2.02 -5.59
C THR A 197 -12.09 1.31 -5.07
N GLY A 198 -12.21 0.52 -3.99
CA GLY A 198 -11.04 -0.05 -3.30
C GLY A 198 -10.35 0.92 -2.34
N MET A 199 -10.81 2.17 -2.21
CA MET A 199 -10.33 3.11 -1.20
C MET A 199 -11.33 3.33 -0.06
N ASP A 200 -10.81 3.81 1.05
CA ASP A 200 -11.55 4.53 2.07
C ASP A 200 -10.87 5.88 2.36
N LEU A 201 -11.30 6.59 3.41
CA LEU A 201 -10.76 7.89 3.77
C LEU A 201 -9.29 7.86 4.26
N ASN A 202 -8.68 6.68 4.33
CA ASN A 202 -7.28 6.50 4.69
C ASN A 202 -6.44 6.03 3.51
N GLY A 203 -7.00 5.73 2.33
CA GLY A 203 -6.22 5.33 1.14
C GLY A 203 -6.68 4.00 0.55
N PHE A 204 -5.79 3.30 -0.15
CA PHE A 204 -6.10 2.07 -0.88
C PHE A 204 -6.17 0.85 0.06
N ARG A 205 -7.27 0.09 0.05
CA ARG A 205 -7.48 -1.07 0.94
C ARG A 205 -6.59 -2.24 0.58
N ASP A 206 -6.34 -2.43 -0.72
CA ASP A 206 -5.55 -3.54 -1.26
C ASP A 206 -4.04 -3.22 -1.30
N HIS A 207 -3.65 -1.98 -0.97
CA HIS A 207 -2.26 -1.52 -0.94
C HIS A 207 -1.95 -0.87 0.40
N PRO A 208 -1.69 -1.67 1.45
CA PRO A 208 -1.55 -1.16 2.82
C PRO A 208 -0.40 -0.17 2.99
N GLY A 209 0.66 -0.28 2.17
CA GLY A 209 1.78 0.68 2.14
C GLY A 209 1.42 2.05 1.55
N ALA A 210 0.23 2.21 0.98
CA ALA A 210 -0.31 3.45 0.42
C ALA A 210 -1.58 3.88 1.17
N ARG A 211 -1.47 3.90 2.51
CA ARG A 211 -2.53 4.33 3.42
C ARG A 211 -2.01 5.30 4.46
N CYS A 212 -2.76 6.38 4.66
CA CYS A 212 -2.63 7.29 5.80
C CYS A 212 -2.95 6.57 7.10
N GLU A 213 -2.39 7.09 8.18
CA GLU A 213 -2.78 6.62 9.50
C GLU A 213 -4.24 6.99 9.76
N PRO A 214 -4.98 6.19 10.55
CA PRO A 214 -6.40 6.43 10.82
C PRO A 214 -6.73 7.84 11.34
N ALA A 215 -5.80 8.43 12.11
CA ALA A 215 -5.92 9.77 12.69
C ALA A 215 -5.47 10.90 11.76
N ASP A 216 -4.81 10.57 10.65
CA ASP A 216 -4.24 11.54 9.72
C ASP A 216 -5.16 11.73 8.52
N GLU A 217 -5.15 12.94 7.99
CA GLU A 217 -6.06 13.31 6.91
C GLU A 217 -5.46 12.93 5.55
N LEU A 218 -6.11 12.02 4.82
CA LEU A 218 -5.78 11.78 3.42
C LEU A 218 -6.00 13.04 2.59
N GLN A 219 -4.95 13.60 1.99
CA GLN A 219 -5.00 14.81 1.17
C GLN A 219 -4.99 14.50 -0.31
N LEU A 220 -4.22 13.47 -0.69
CA LEU A 220 -4.12 12.99 -2.06
C LEU A 220 -3.93 11.48 -2.02
N ALA A 221 -4.63 10.75 -2.88
CA ALA A 221 -4.35 9.35 -3.19
C ALA A 221 -4.24 9.20 -4.69
N GLN A 222 -3.29 8.40 -5.16
CA GLN A 222 -3.13 8.14 -6.57
C GLN A 222 -2.62 6.71 -6.78
N THR A 223 -3.14 6.04 -7.80
CA THR A 223 -2.50 4.84 -8.36
C THR A 223 -1.77 5.19 -9.65
N THR A 224 -0.72 4.45 -9.93
CA THR A 224 0.02 4.42 -11.19
C THR A 224 0.10 2.96 -11.65
N PRO A 225 0.69 2.66 -12.82
CA PRO A 225 0.92 1.27 -13.21
C PRO A 225 1.82 0.48 -12.25
N TYR A 226 2.59 1.17 -11.41
CA TYR A 226 3.62 0.56 -10.56
C TYR A 226 3.50 0.91 -9.09
N SER A 227 2.76 1.95 -8.74
CA SER A 227 2.73 2.49 -7.39
C SER A 227 1.31 2.88 -6.98
N ALA A 228 0.91 2.52 -5.77
CA ALA A 228 -0.13 3.23 -5.05
C ALA A 228 0.56 4.25 -4.15
N VAL A 229 0.09 5.50 -4.13
CA VAL A 229 0.66 6.56 -3.32
C VAL A 229 -0.41 7.35 -2.61
N VAL A 230 -0.09 7.80 -1.40
CA VAL A 230 -0.90 8.75 -0.65
C VAL A 230 -0.04 9.85 -0.06
N VAL A 231 -0.62 11.04 0.02
CA VAL A 231 -0.09 12.14 0.82
C VAL A 231 -1.09 12.43 1.91
N CYS A 232 -0.57 12.47 3.13
CA CYS A 232 -1.35 12.53 4.36
C CYS A 232 -0.93 13.77 5.14
N LEU A 233 -1.89 14.44 5.76
CA LEU A 233 -1.66 15.57 6.65
C LEU A 233 -1.73 15.08 8.10
N GLN A 234 -0.61 15.22 8.80
CA GLN A 234 -0.46 14.96 10.22
C GLN A 234 -0.22 16.29 10.95
N GLY A 235 -1.28 16.87 11.52
CA GLY A 235 -1.23 18.21 12.09
C GLY A 235 -0.92 19.25 11.00
N PRO A 236 0.18 20.02 11.10
CA PRO A 236 0.58 20.98 10.05
C PRO A 236 1.53 20.38 9.00
N ASN A 237 1.95 19.12 9.14
CA ASN A 237 2.99 18.53 8.30
C ASN A 237 2.42 17.47 7.37
N TYR A 238 2.95 17.42 6.15
CA TYR A 238 2.64 16.35 5.21
C TYR A 238 3.61 15.18 5.34
N TYR A 239 3.14 13.99 5.06
CA TYR A 239 3.99 12.84 4.81
C TYR A 239 3.47 12.03 3.62
N TYR A 240 4.40 11.39 2.93
CA TYR A 240 4.16 10.59 1.73
C TYR A 240 4.28 9.12 2.10
N ARG A 241 3.37 8.32 1.54
CA ARG A 241 3.46 6.86 1.56
C ARG A 241 3.27 6.33 0.16
N GLY A 242 4.23 5.54 -0.29
CA GLY A 242 4.16 4.86 -1.58
C GLY A 242 4.32 3.37 -1.39
N SER A 243 3.51 2.58 -2.09
CA SER A 243 3.59 1.13 -2.17
C SER A 243 3.75 0.75 -3.63
N ARG A 244 4.74 -0.07 -3.94
CA ARG A 244 4.83 -0.69 -5.25
C ARG A 244 3.71 -1.72 -5.40
N LEU A 245 3.05 -1.73 -6.55
CA LEU A 245 1.94 -2.65 -6.82
C LEU A 245 2.41 -4.07 -7.09
N ASN A 246 3.64 -4.22 -7.62
CA ASN A 246 4.14 -5.52 -8.04
C ASN A 246 4.58 -6.41 -6.88
N ASP A 247 5.11 -5.84 -5.81
CA ASP A 247 5.63 -6.59 -4.67
C ASP A 247 5.22 -6.01 -3.31
N GLY A 248 4.37 -4.98 -3.29
CA GLY A 248 3.91 -4.34 -2.06
C GLY A 248 4.99 -3.55 -1.32
N ALA A 249 6.21 -3.44 -1.86
CA ALA A 249 7.30 -2.76 -1.19
C ALA A 249 6.93 -1.30 -0.98
N SER A 250 7.01 -0.85 0.27
CA SER A 250 6.52 0.47 0.64
C SER A 250 7.60 1.37 1.22
N ILE A 251 7.34 2.67 1.17
CA ILE A 251 8.20 3.69 1.73
C ILE A 251 7.34 4.78 2.36
N THR A 252 7.79 5.28 3.52
CA THR A 252 7.20 6.46 4.17
C THR A 252 8.25 7.57 4.22
N LEU A 253 7.89 8.77 3.76
CA LEU A 253 8.75 9.94 3.74
C LEU A 253 8.09 11.11 4.46
N THR A 254 8.82 11.77 5.36
CA THR A 254 8.30 12.88 6.18
C THR A 254 8.75 14.26 5.71
N ALA A 255 9.76 14.33 4.83
CA ALA A 255 10.18 15.57 4.20
C ALA A 255 9.30 15.85 2.98
N VAL A 256 8.09 16.36 3.21
CA VAL A 256 7.10 16.63 2.16
C VAL A 256 6.71 18.11 2.15
N THR A 257 6.72 18.70 0.97
CA THR A 257 6.33 20.10 0.73
C THR A 257 5.16 20.14 -0.24
N GLU A 258 4.11 20.89 0.11
CA GLU A 258 3.03 21.20 -0.81
C GLU A 258 3.51 22.23 -1.85
N VAL A 259 3.16 22.01 -3.10
CA VAL A 259 3.51 22.87 -4.24
C VAL A 259 2.28 23.10 -5.11
N PRO A 260 2.27 24.12 -6.00
CA PRO A 260 1.15 24.31 -6.92
C PRO A 260 0.89 23.04 -7.74
N GLY A 261 -0.30 22.44 -7.57
CA GLY A 261 -0.74 21.25 -8.31
C GLY A 261 -0.28 19.89 -7.73
N GLY A 262 0.30 19.84 -6.54
CA GLY A 262 0.63 18.56 -5.88
C GLY A 262 1.62 18.67 -4.71
N PHE A 263 2.46 17.65 -4.55
CA PHE A 263 3.40 17.53 -3.43
C PHE A 263 4.76 17.02 -3.87
N ASP A 264 5.82 17.49 -3.22
CA ASP A 264 7.19 16.99 -3.39
C ASP A 264 7.67 16.36 -2.09
N ALA A 265 8.03 15.07 -2.14
CA ALA A 265 8.61 14.33 -1.03
C ALA A 265 10.08 14.00 -1.29
N VAL A 266 10.92 14.06 -0.25
CA VAL A 266 12.36 13.77 -0.37
C VAL A 266 12.77 12.64 0.57
N ASN A 267 13.41 11.62 0.01
CA ASN A 267 14.15 10.65 0.81
C ASN A 267 15.47 11.26 1.25
N THR A 268 15.54 11.68 2.51
CA THR A 268 16.73 12.32 3.07
C THR A 268 17.94 11.39 3.21
N ALA A 269 17.74 10.06 3.09
CA ALA A 269 18.81 9.09 3.15
C ALA A 269 19.71 9.10 1.91
N ASP A 270 19.13 9.36 0.73
CA ASP A 270 19.83 9.28 -0.57
C ASP A 270 19.59 10.48 -1.51
N GLY A 271 18.68 11.39 -1.15
CA GLY A 271 18.33 12.57 -1.94
C GLY A 271 17.29 12.33 -3.03
N THR A 272 16.70 11.13 -3.12
CA THR A 272 15.66 10.81 -4.11
C THR A 272 14.41 11.65 -3.86
N GLN A 273 13.87 12.25 -4.91
CA GLN A 273 12.68 13.09 -4.87
C GLN A 273 11.49 12.39 -5.51
N TYR A 274 10.32 12.54 -4.92
CA TYR A 274 9.05 11.99 -5.36
C TYR A 274 8.09 13.15 -5.57
N GLN A 275 7.85 13.49 -6.83
CA GLN A 275 6.94 14.56 -7.23
C GLN A 275 5.59 13.94 -7.56
N VAL A 276 4.59 14.18 -6.71
CA VAL A 276 3.22 13.73 -6.91
C VAL A 276 2.44 14.89 -7.54
N ARG A 277 1.86 14.68 -8.71
CA ARG A 277 1.11 15.67 -9.48
C ARG A 277 -0.16 15.04 -10.04
N GLY A 278 -1.08 15.88 -10.52
CA GLY A 278 -2.33 15.39 -11.09
C GLY A 278 -2.17 14.47 -12.31
N ASP A 279 -1.03 14.55 -13.01
CA ASP A 279 -0.69 13.72 -14.18
C ASP A 279 0.14 12.47 -13.84
N GLY A 280 0.75 12.37 -12.67
CA GLY A 280 1.61 11.23 -12.36
C GLY A 280 2.51 11.36 -11.13
N LEU A 281 3.21 10.27 -10.82
CA LEU A 281 4.33 10.23 -9.88
C LEU A 281 5.63 10.33 -10.67
N THR A 282 6.48 11.29 -10.33
CA THR A 282 7.84 11.37 -10.88
C THR A 282 8.86 11.10 -9.78
N ILE A 283 9.72 10.09 -9.97
CA ILE A 283 10.78 9.72 -9.04
C ILE A 283 12.12 10.15 -9.63
N ILE A 284 12.82 11.05 -8.96
CA ILE A 284 14.08 11.65 -9.41
C ILE A 284 15.19 11.20 -8.46
N THR A 285 16.11 10.37 -8.94
CA THR A 285 17.31 9.96 -8.21
C THR A 285 18.50 10.83 -8.62
N ALA A 286 19.68 10.58 -8.03
CA ALA A 286 20.91 11.24 -8.45
C ALA A 286 21.29 10.96 -9.93
N GLU A 287 20.78 9.87 -10.50
CA GLU A 287 21.22 9.35 -11.80
C GLU A 287 20.13 9.39 -12.87
N GLN A 288 18.86 9.28 -12.47
CA GLN A 288 17.74 9.03 -13.38
C GLN A 288 16.43 9.67 -12.90
N SER A 289 15.51 9.88 -13.85
CA SER A 289 14.14 10.34 -13.58
C SER A 289 13.16 9.34 -14.19
N PHE A 290 12.22 8.87 -13.37
CA PHE A 290 11.17 7.93 -13.76
C PHE A 290 9.83 8.63 -13.63
N HIS A 291 8.98 8.54 -14.65
CA HIS A 291 7.63 9.10 -14.60
C HIS A 291 6.61 7.98 -14.76
N GLU A 292 5.70 7.88 -13.80
CA GLU A 292 4.58 6.94 -13.77
C GLU A 292 3.28 7.73 -13.90
N PRO A 293 2.51 7.57 -14.99
CA PRO A 293 1.28 8.34 -15.18
C PRO A 293 0.23 7.95 -14.13
N ALA A 294 -0.63 8.90 -13.75
CA ALA A 294 -1.75 8.64 -12.84
C ALA A 294 -2.79 7.74 -13.54
N VAL A 295 -3.17 6.64 -12.87
CA VAL A 295 -4.25 5.73 -13.29
C VAL A 295 -5.56 6.17 -12.61
N GLU A 296 -5.53 6.35 -11.30
CA GLU A 296 -6.62 6.99 -10.56
C GLU A 296 -6.06 8.07 -9.64
N LEU A 297 -6.80 9.16 -9.45
CA LEU A 297 -6.43 10.27 -8.57
C LEU A 297 -7.63 10.69 -7.74
N TRP A 298 -7.41 10.85 -6.44
CA TRP A 298 -8.34 11.42 -5.48
C TRP A 298 -7.64 12.54 -4.71
N GLN A 299 -8.30 13.68 -4.51
CA GLN A 299 -7.78 14.82 -3.76
C GLN A 299 -8.85 15.41 -2.84
N ARG A 300 -8.48 15.76 -1.61
CA ARG A 300 -9.42 16.26 -0.57
C ARG A 300 -10.00 17.63 -0.91
N ASP A 301 -9.14 18.59 -1.25
CA ASP A 301 -9.51 19.99 -1.51
C ASP A 301 -9.70 20.26 -3.02
N GLN A 302 -10.45 19.39 -3.71
CA GLN A 302 -10.92 19.74 -5.05
C GLN A 302 -11.83 20.97 -4.95
N GLN A 303 -11.27 22.15 -5.25
CA GLN A 303 -12.01 23.39 -5.28
C GLN A 303 -13.02 23.31 -6.43
N VAL A 304 -14.27 22.94 -6.10
CA VAL A 304 -15.41 23.01 -7.02
C VAL A 304 -15.70 24.49 -7.28
N ALA A 305 -15.02 25.08 -8.26
CA ALA A 305 -15.57 26.22 -8.96
C ALA A 305 -16.79 25.73 -9.75
N PRO A 306 -17.95 26.41 -9.67
CA PRO A 306 -19.13 25.94 -10.36
C PRO A 306 -19.03 26.20 -11.87
N VAL A 307 -18.66 25.18 -12.65
CA VAL A 307 -18.99 25.03 -14.09
C VAL A 307 -19.01 23.51 -14.42
N PRO A 308 -19.76 23.07 -15.46
CA PRO A 308 -20.80 22.04 -15.41
C PRO A 308 -20.29 20.57 -15.44
N VAL A 309 -21.14 19.68 -14.92
CA VAL A 309 -20.96 18.22 -14.74
C VAL A 309 -20.67 17.46 -16.05
N ASP A 310 -19.57 16.68 -16.07
CA ASP A 310 -19.53 15.19 -16.18
C ASP A 310 -18.11 14.69 -16.61
N GLN A 311 -17.34 14.05 -15.72
CA GLN A 311 -16.01 13.47 -16.03
C GLN A 311 -15.69 12.11 -15.34
N SER A 312 -16.68 11.37 -14.83
CA SER A 312 -16.41 10.04 -14.25
C SER A 312 -16.88 8.91 -15.16
N GLN A 313 -16.04 8.45 -16.09
CA GLN A 313 -16.03 7.06 -16.59
C GLN A 313 -14.88 6.85 -17.61
N THR A 314 -13.74 6.31 -17.20
CA THR A 314 -12.81 5.69 -18.17
C THR A 314 -13.49 4.44 -18.73
N GLN A 315 -13.71 4.38 -20.04
CA GLN A 315 -14.33 3.22 -20.68
C GLN A 315 -13.25 2.23 -21.10
N TYR A 316 -13.31 1.01 -20.55
CA TYR A 316 -12.46 -0.10 -20.98
C TYR A 316 -13.11 -0.86 -22.12
N VAL A 317 -12.32 -1.16 -23.15
CA VAL A 317 -12.74 -1.91 -24.32
C VAL A 317 -11.74 -3.01 -24.63
N THR A 318 -12.24 -4.15 -25.09
CA THR A 318 -11.40 -5.24 -25.59
C THR A 318 -11.73 -5.51 -27.05
N THR A 319 -10.70 -5.68 -27.87
CA THR A 319 -10.86 -6.06 -29.29
C THR A 319 -11.53 -7.43 -29.41
N GLN A 320 -12.29 -7.66 -30.49
CA GLN A 320 -12.94 -8.97 -30.73
C GLN A 320 -11.96 -10.15 -30.73
N SER A 321 -10.71 -9.94 -31.13
CA SER A 321 -9.63 -10.95 -31.07
C SER A 321 -9.09 -11.19 -29.65
N ARG A 322 -9.40 -10.32 -28.69
CA ARG A 322 -8.87 -10.27 -27.31
C ARG A 322 -7.35 -10.08 -27.21
N GLN A 323 -6.72 -9.64 -28.30
CA GLN A 323 -5.27 -9.45 -28.35
C GLN A 323 -4.85 -8.02 -27.99
N VAL A 324 -5.79 -7.07 -27.97
CA VAL A 324 -5.57 -5.69 -27.54
C VAL A 324 -6.73 -5.25 -26.65
N ARG A 325 -6.40 -4.61 -25.53
CA ARG A 325 -7.34 -3.97 -24.60
C ARG A 325 -7.02 -2.49 -24.54
N CYS A 326 -8.01 -1.60 -24.47
CA CYS A 326 -7.77 -0.16 -24.41
C CYS A 326 -8.61 0.52 -23.32
N ALA A 327 -8.02 1.53 -22.69
CA ALA A 327 -8.67 2.45 -21.77
C ALA A 327 -8.91 3.79 -22.49
N ILE A 328 -10.16 4.23 -22.51
CA ILE A 328 -10.58 5.43 -23.23
C ILE A 328 -11.02 6.45 -22.21
N ALA A 329 -10.23 7.50 -22.05
CA ALA A 329 -10.56 8.68 -21.27
C ALA A 329 -10.81 9.86 -22.20
N GLN A 330 -11.36 10.96 -21.67
CA GLN A 330 -11.64 12.13 -22.50
C GLN A 330 -10.37 12.70 -23.14
N GLU A 331 -9.26 12.69 -22.40
CA GLU A 331 -7.99 13.27 -22.83
C GLU A 331 -7.02 12.28 -23.47
N SER A 332 -7.30 10.98 -23.45
CA SER A 332 -6.36 9.99 -23.99
C SER A 332 -6.98 8.63 -24.27
N VAL A 333 -6.38 7.92 -25.22
CA VAL A 333 -6.57 6.48 -25.41
C VAL A 333 -5.25 5.78 -25.13
N VAL A 334 -5.27 4.77 -24.26
CA VAL A 334 -4.14 3.88 -24.01
C VAL A 334 -4.53 2.47 -24.43
N CYS A 335 -3.74 1.83 -25.28
CA CYS A 335 -3.97 0.45 -25.71
C CYS A 335 -2.82 -0.47 -25.29
N GLU A 336 -3.17 -1.56 -24.63
CA GLU A 336 -2.29 -2.64 -24.19
C GLU A 336 -2.38 -3.84 -25.13
N ARG A 337 -1.23 -4.34 -25.61
CA ARG A 337 -1.17 -5.63 -26.30
C ARG A 337 -1.14 -6.77 -25.30
N ASN A 338 -2.08 -7.69 -25.40
CA ASN A 338 -2.15 -8.92 -24.62
C ASN A 338 -1.15 -9.96 -25.16
N SER A 339 0.14 -9.69 -24.98
CA SER A 339 1.25 -10.56 -25.40
C SER A 339 2.51 -10.23 -24.60
N ALA A 340 3.24 -11.28 -24.19
CA ALA A 340 4.56 -11.13 -23.55
C ALA A 340 5.61 -10.45 -24.45
N GLU A 341 5.36 -10.37 -25.76
CA GLU A 341 6.29 -9.77 -26.73
C GLU A 341 6.09 -8.25 -26.92
N GLY A 342 5.00 -7.65 -26.41
CA GLY A 342 4.67 -6.23 -26.62
C GLY A 342 4.42 -5.85 -28.08
N PHE A 343 4.32 -4.56 -28.42
CA PHE A 343 4.08 -4.16 -29.81
C PHE A 343 5.37 -4.26 -30.66
N PRO A 344 5.32 -4.82 -31.89
CA PRO A 344 6.53 -5.00 -32.71
C PRO A 344 7.31 -3.71 -33.02
N GLN A 345 6.60 -2.58 -33.14
CA GLN A 345 7.18 -1.27 -33.42
C GLN A 345 7.65 -0.52 -32.18
N ALA A 346 7.32 -1.01 -30.99
CA ALA A 346 7.67 -0.32 -29.76
C ALA A 346 9.16 -0.50 -29.44
N PRO A 347 9.73 0.33 -28.54
CA PRO A 347 11.06 0.12 -28.00
C PRO A 347 11.21 -1.26 -27.35
N ALA A 348 12.44 -1.76 -27.28
CA ALA A 348 12.75 -2.98 -26.54
C ALA A 348 12.58 -2.75 -25.03
N SER A 349 12.04 -3.75 -24.34
CA SER A 349 11.95 -3.76 -22.88
C SER A 349 13.34 -3.96 -22.26
N ASN A 350 13.57 -3.37 -21.09
CA ASN A 350 14.78 -3.59 -20.30
C ASN A 350 14.77 -4.94 -19.57
N ALA A 351 13.62 -5.63 -19.52
CA ALA A 351 13.42 -6.87 -18.80
C ALA A 351 13.74 -8.16 -19.63
N GLY A 352 14.12 -8.05 -20.91
CA GLY A 352 14.45 -9.23 -21.72
C GLY A 352 14.30 -9.02 -23.24
N THR A 353 13.83 -10.06 -23.95
CA THR A 353 13.66 -10.06 -25.43
C THR A 353 12.37 -9.39 -25.92
N ALA A 354 11.52 -8.93 -24.99
CA ALA A 354 10.21 -8.33 -25.27
C ALA A 354 10.28 -6.85 -25.69
N ARG A 355 9.14 -6.28 -26.11
CA ARG A 355 8.96 -4.86 -26.45
C ARG A 355 7.95 -4.23 -25.49
N TRP A 356 7.91 -2.91 -25.44
CA TRP A 356 6.88 -2.18 -24.69
C TRP A 356 5.46 -2.52 -25.21
N ASN A 357 4.52 -2.66 -24.28
CA ASN A 357 3.20 -3.22 -24.54
C ASN A 357 2.07 -2.17 -24.53
N LEU A 358 2.34 -0.90 -24.21
CA LEU A 358 1.34 0.17 -24.17
C LEU A 358 1.59 1.23 -25.25
N ALA A 359 0.53 1.55 -26.01
CA ALA A 359 0.48 2.62 -26.98
C ALA A 359 -0.51 3.69 -26.53
N THR A 360 -0.02 4.89 -26.24
CA THR A 360 -0.83 5.99 -25.73
C THR A 360 -0.91 7.12 -26.75
N VAL A 361 -2.13 7.61 -26.99
CA VAL A 361 -2.34 8.88 -27.69
C VAL A 361 -3.19 9.80 -26.83
N SER A 362 -2.83 11.08 -26.79
CA SER A 362 -3.65 12.12 -26.17
C SER A 362 -4.68 12.69 -27.15
N SER A 363 -5.67 13.39 -26.64
CA SER A 363 -6.72 14.09 -27.40
C SER A 363 -6.16 15.05 -28.44
N ASN A 364 -4.95 15.59 -28.25
CA ASN A 364 -4.27 16.48 -29.18
C ASN A 364 -3.36 15.78 -30.21
N GLY A 365 -3.24 14.44 -30.14
CA GLY A 365 -2.45 13.62 -31.06
C GLY A 365 -1.01 13.35 -30.63
N ALA A 366 -0.56 13.80 -29.45
CA ALA A 366 0.74 13.40 -28.93
C ALA A 366 0.74 11.91 -28.62
N PHE A 367 1.77 11.20 -29.12
CA PHE A 367 1.89 9.75 -29.05
C PHE A 367 3.10 9.32 -28.24
N VAL A 368 2.94 8.29 -27.42
CA VAL A 368 3.98 7.73 -26.56
C VAL A 368 3.85 6.22 -26.47
N TRP A 369 5.00 5.55 -26.44
CA TRP A 369 5.10 4.15 -26.04
C TRP A 369 5.46 4.07 -24.56
N THR A 370 4.85 3.15 -23.81
CA THR A 370 5.26 2.80 -22.44
C THR A 370 5.17 1.29 -22.22
N GLU A 371 5.85 0.81 -21.19
CA GLU A 371 5.65 -0.52 -20.64
C GLU A 371 4.72 -0.40 -19.44
N GLY A 372 3.89 -1.40 -19.15
CA GLY A 372 3.02 -1.39 -17.97
C GLY A 372 1.70 -2.13 -18.17
N ASN A 373 0.72 -1.80 -17.34
CA ASN A 373 -0.64 -2.33 -17.43
C ASN A 373 -1.65 -1.18 -17.35
N ILE A 374 -2.69 -1.21 -18.19
CA ILE A 374 -3.69 -0.12 -18.26
C ILE A 374 -4.72 -0.12 -17.12
N GLY A 375 -4.67 -1.10 -16.21
CA GLY A 375 -5.57 -1.18 -15.06
C GLY A 375 -7.02 -1.56 -15.42
N GLY A 376 -7.97 -1.25 -14.53
CA GLY A 376 -9.40 -1.56 -14.70
C GLY A 376 -9.84 -2.85 -14.02
N THR A 377 -11.16 -3.01 -13.81
CA THR A 377 -11.76 -4.24 -13.27
C THR A 377 -11.58 -5.43 -14.24
N ASP A 378 -12.05 -6.62 -13.85
CA ASP A 378 -11.96 -7.84 -14.66
C ASP A 378 -12.26 -7.59 -16.15
N SER A 379 -11.33 -7.97 -17.04
CA SER A 379 -11.45 -7.84 -18.50
C SER A 379 -12.73 -8.48 -19.08
N ASN A 380 -13.38 -9.37 -18.34
CA ASN A 380 -14.71 -9.91 -18.68
C ASN A 380 -15.84 -8.85 -18.64
N GLN A 381 -15.60 -7.69 -18.01
CA GLN A 381 -16.53 -6.56 -17.96
C GLN A 381 -16.25 -5.48 -19.03
N ASP A 382 -15.19 -5.64 -19.84
CA ASP A 382 -14.88 -4.71 -20.92
C ASP A 382 -15.95 -4.74 -22.02
N VAL A 383 -16.17 -3.58 -22.66
CA VAL A 383 -16.98 -3.54 -23.87
C VAL A 383 -16.20 -4.21 -25.01
N MET A 384 -16.77 -5.28 -25.56
CA MET A 384 -16.19 -5.98 -26.71
C MET A 384 -16.42 -5.16 -27.98
N LEU A 385 -15.34 -4.79 -28.66
CA LEU A 385 -15.41 -4.07 -29.94
C LEU A 385 -15.67 -5.04 -31.09
N ALA A 386 -16.93 -5.14 -31.50
CA ALA A 386 -17.32 -5.94 -32.65
C ALA A 386 -16.88 -5.28 -33.97
N TYR A 387 -16.39 -6.08 -34.92
CA TYR A 387 -15.96 -5.55 -36.21
C TYR A 387 -17.11 -4.92 -37.01
N GLY A 388 -16.83 -3.79 -37.66
CA GLY A 388 -17.81 -3.04 -38.44
C GLY A 388 -18.77 -2.19 -37.61
N THR A 389 -18.55 -2.11 -36.28
CA THR A 389 -19.28 -1.20 -35.40
C THR A 389 -18.46 0.05 -35.08
N VAL A 390 -19.15 1.19 -35.01
CA VAL A 390 -18.58 2.44 -34.53
C VAL A 390 -19.08 2.67 -33.11
N ASN A 391 -18.16 2.74 -32.15
CA ASN A 391 -18.47 3.04 -30.77
C ASN A 391 -18.04 4.47 -30.43
N HIS A 392 -18.74 5.09 -29.49
CA HIS A 392 -18.49 6.47 -29.09
C HIS A 392 -18.34 6.54 -27.57
N PHE A 393 -17.12 6.77 -27.10
CA PHE A 393 -16.82 6.86 -25.67
C PHE A 393 -15.94 8.07 -25.40
N ASN A 394 -16.32 8.88 -24.42
CA ASN A 394 -15.52 10.00 -23.91
C ASN A 394 -14.98 10.95 -25.00
N GLY A 395 -15.78 11.20 -26.04
CA GLY A 395 -15.35 12.07 -27.15
C GLY A 395 -14.45 11.40 -28.19
N TRP A 396 -14.33 10.08 -28.18
CA TRP A 396 -13.61 9.30 -29.20
C TRP A 396 -14.56 8.47 -30.07
N ASN A 397 -14.34 8.51 -31.38
CA ASN A 397 -14.95 7.62 -32.36
C ASN A 397 -14.05 6.40 -32.52
N ILE A 398 -14.60 5.20 -32.35
CA ILE A 398 -13.86 3.95 -32.31
C ILE A 398 -14.38 3.04 -33.40
N GLU A 399 -13.54 2.78 -34.39
CA GLU A 399 -13.88 1.97 -35.55
C GLU A 399 -13.04 0.69 -35.50
N ALA A 400 -13.67 -0.43 -35.15
CA ALA A 400 -13.00 -1.72 -35.10
C ALA A 400 -13.18 -2.49 -36.41
N SER A 401 -12.07 -3.00 -36.96
CA SER A 401 -12.06 -3.89 -38.13
C SER A 401 -11.13 -5.08 -37.90
N ALA A 402 -11.13 -6.03 -38.84
CA ALA A 402 -10.20 -7.14 -38.82
C ALA A 402 -8.73 -6.71 -38.94
N ASP A 403 -8.47 -5.53 -39.52
CA ASP A 403 -7.11 -5.00 -39.73
C ASP A 403 -6.59 -4.28 -38.49
N GLY A 404 -7.47 -3.79 -37.62
CA GLY A 404 -7.12 -3.06 -36.40
C GLY A 404 -8.26 -2.17 -35.92
N THR A 405 -7.99 -1.43 -34.85
CA THR A 405 -8.95 -0.48 -34.25
C THR A 405 -8.45 0.94 -34.38
N ARG A 406 -9.30 1.83 -34.91
CA ARG A 406 -9.03 3.25 -35.06
C ARG A 406 -9.77 4.03 -34.00
N PHE A 407 -9.05 4.82 -33.22
CA PHE A 407 -9.58 5.75 -32.24
C PHE A 407 -9.34 7.17 -32.73
N THR A 408 -10.40 7.96 -32.87
CA THR A 408 -10.33 9.34 -33.36
C THR A 408 -11.00 10.27 -32.38
N ASN A 409 -10.28 11.23 -31.82
CA ASN A 409 -10.86 12.24 -30.96
C ASN A 409 -11.79 13.13 -31.81
N ALA A 410 -13.04 13.23 -31.42
CA ALA A 410 -14.08 13.92 -32.19
C ALA A 410 -13.83 15.44 -32.27
N ALA A 411 -13.11 16.02 -31.31
CA ALA A 411 -12.83 17.46 -31.27
C ALA A 411 -11.61 17.83 -32.11
N SER A 412 -10.52 17.07 -32.01
CA SER A 412 -9.26 17.40 -32.72
C SER A 412 -9.08 16.70 -34.06
N GLY A 413 -9.83 15.60 -34.31
CA GLY A 413 -9.62 14.71 -35.45
C GLY A 413 -8.34 13.88 -35.37
N ARG A 414 -7.58 13.98 -34.27
CA ARG A 414 -6.35 13.22 -34.02
C ARG A 414 -6.63 11.91 -33.34
N GLY A 415 -5.70 10.98 -33.42
CA GLY A 415 -5.82 9.76 -32.63
C GLY A 415 -4.83 8.69 -33.01
N ILE A 416 -5.24 7.43 -32.82
CA ILE A 416 -4.36 6.27 -32.95
C ILE A 416 -5.06 5.15 -33.70
N PHE A 417 -4.31 4.47 -34.57
CA PHE A 417 -4.65 3.16 -35.08
C PHE A 417 -3.83 2.10 -34.34
N VAL A 418 -4.46 1.02 -33.91
CA VAL A 418 -3.82 -0.06 -33.15
C VAL A 418 -4.22 -1.42 -33.71
N SER A 419 -3.22 -2.24 -34.04
CA SER A 419 -3.33 -3.68 -34.28
C SER A 419 -2.17 -4.42 -33.63
N ILE A 420 -2.20 -5.75 -33.64
CA ILE A 420 -1.08 -6.55 -33.12
C ILE A 420 0.20 -6.43 -33.99
N GLU A 421 0.06 -5.92 -35.22
CA GLU A 421 1.15 -5.81 -36.19
C GLU A 421 1.65 -4.37 -36.31
N SER A 422 0.73 -3.39 -36.23
CA SER A 422 1.03 -2.00 -36.51
C SER A 422 0.27 -1.02 -35.62
N VAL A 423 0.95 0.03 -35.20
CA VAL A 423 0.43 1.13 -34.40
C VAL A 423 0.99 2.45 -34.93
N TYR A 424 0.12 3.43 -35.11
CA TYR A 424 0.54 4.79 -35.49
C TYR A 424 -0.50 5.82 -35.05
N SER A 425 -0.02 7.02 -34.73
CA SER A 425 -0.88 8.18 -34.49
C SER A 425 -1.11 8.99 -35.78
N PHE A 426 -2.19 9.78 -35.82
CA PHE A 426 -2.54 10.65 -36.94
C PHE A 426 -3.15 11.97 -36.48
#